data_AF-A0A836BMV3-F1
#
_entry.id   AF-A0A836BMV3-F1
#
_cell.length_a   1.000
_cell.length_b   1.000
_cell.length_c   1.000
_cell.angle_alpha   90.00
_cell.angle_beta   90.00
_cell.angle_gamma   90.00
#
_symmetry.space_group_name_H-M   'P 1'
#
loop_
_entity.id
_entity.type
_entity.pdbx_description
1 polymer ?
#
loop_
_entity_poly.entity_id
_entity_poly.type
_entity_poly.pdbx_seq_one_letter_code
_entity_poly.pdbx_strand_id
1 'polypeptide(L)'
;MRNYYLLAIPAIIGIFVGAYLGIAENDKVENNETLLTAQKLVRNGSPIVGNPNAPITILEWGDFQCTFCYRFHESSLDIIQREYIETGIANLVFKDFPLNGPDSVLAAEAAYCAEDQGKYWSYHDELYANWAGERTGWITDDSLNQFAIT
;
A
#
# COMPACT_ATOMS: atom_id res chain seq x y z
N MET A 1 65.92 20.76 -10.35
CA MET A 1 64.54 20.41 -10.74
C MET A 1 63.74 20.26 -9.47
N ARG A 2 62.86 21.22 -9.17
CA ARG A 2 62.38 21.48 -7.81
C ARG A 2 61.35 20.41 -7.42
N ASN A 3 61.44 19.86 -6.20
CA ASN A 3 60.61 18.77 -5.68
C ASN A 3 59.12 19.14 -5.45
N TYR A 4 58.56 20.05 -6.26
CA TYR A 4 57.21 20.58 -6.07
C TYR A 4 56.12 19.52 -6.23
N TYR A 5 56.38 18.48 -7.03
CA TYR A 5 55.48 17.34 -7.19
C TYR A 5 55.23 16.58 -5.88
N LEU A 6 56.21 16.53 -4.95
CA LEU A 6 56.04 15.87 -3.66
C LEU A 6 55.00 16.56 -2.77
N LEU A 7 54.72 17.84 -3.00
CA LEU A 7 53.66 18.59 -2.30
C LEU A 7 52.38 18.73 -3.13
N ALA A 8 52.51 18.85 -4.45
CA ALA A 8 51.35 19.05 -5.34
C ALA A 8 50.47 17.80 -5.46
N ILE A 9 51.06 16.60 -5.55
CA ILE A 9 50.31 15.35 -5.68
C ILE A 9 49.38 15.08 -4.48
N PRO A 10 49.86 15.10 -3.21
CA PRO A 10 48.98 14.86 -2.07
C PRO A 10 47.94 15.96 -1.89
N ALA A 11 48.24 17.22 -2.24
CA ALA A 11 47.26 18.31 -2.19
C ALA A 11 46.12 18.09 -3.20
N ILE A 12 46.46 17.67 -4.43
CA ILE A 12 45.46 17.36 -5.47
C ILE A 12 44.60 16.17 -5.06
N ILE A 13 45.21 15.09 -4.54
CA ILE A 13 44.47 13.93 -4.05
C ILE A 13 43.53 14.33 -2.91
N GLY A 14 43.99 15.15 -1.95
CA GLY A 14 43.16 15.66 -0.86
C GLY A 14 41.97 16.48 -1.34
N ILE A 15 42.14 17.31 -2.38
CA ILE A 15 41.06 18.10 -2.99
C ILE A 15 40.06 17.18 -3.70
N PHE A 16 40.53 16.21 -4.49
CA PHE A 16 39.63 15.27 -5.18
C PHE A 16 38.87 14.37 -4.22
N VAL A 17 39.55 13.86 -3.18
CA VAL A 17 38.89 13.04 -2.13
C VAL A 17 37.94 13.89 -1.31
N GLY A 18 38.31 15.11 -0.92
CA GLY A 18 37.44 16.04 -0.20
C GLY A 18 36.21 16.45 -1.02
N ALA A 19 36.38 16.73 -2.32
CA ALA A 19 35.26 17.01 -3.22
C ALA A 19 34.39 15.78 -3.42
N TYR A 20 34.97 14.60 -3.63
CA TYR A 20 34.22 13.34 -3.77
C TYR A 20 33.42 13.01 -2.51
N LEU A 21 34.02 13.15 -1.32
CA LEU A 21 33.34 12.93 -0.04
C LEU A 21 32.27 14.00 0.24
N GLY A 22 32.54 15.27 -0.07
CA GLY A 22 31.55 16.35 0.08
C GLY A 22 30.36 16.22 -0.88
N ILE A 23 30.56 15.69 -2.08
CA ILE A 23 29.48 15.40 -3.04
C ILE A 23 28.72 14.13 -2.61
N ALA A 24 29.42 13.08 -2.18
CA ALA A 24 28.79 11.83 -1.74
C ALA A 24 27.95 11.98 -0.45
N GLU A 25 28.24 12.98 0.38
CA GLU A 25 27.44 13.29 1.57
C GLU A 25 26.17 14.08 1.22
N ASN A 26 26.20 14.89 0.16
CA ASN A 26 25.04 15.66 -0.29
C ASN A 26 23.95 14.77 -0.93
N ASP A 27 24.32 13.66 -1.57
CA ASP A 27 23.36 12.67 -2.10
C ASP A 27 22.60 11.90 -0.99
N LYS A 28 23.11 11.89 0.24
CA LYS A 28 22.49 11.18 1.37
C LYS A 28 21.55 12.03 2.21
N VAL A 29 21.44 13.34 1.95
CA VAL A 29 20.59 14.27 2.72
C VAL A 29 19.25 14.56 2.02
N GLU A 30 19.07 14.12 0.78
CA GLU A 30 17.75 14.05 0.12
C GLU A 30 17.15 12.63 0.22
N ASN A 31 17.37 11.98 1.37
CA ASN A 31 16.62 10.82 1.80
C ASN A 31 15.18 11.24 2.13
N ASN A 32 14.39 11.39 1.07
CA ASN A 32 12.93 11.46 1.04
C ASN A 32 12.27 10.23 1.71
N GLU A 33 13.00 9.35 2.39
CA GLU A 33 12.44 8.21 3.14
C GLU A 33 11.57 8.65 4.31
N THR A 34 11.86 9.81 4.91
CA THR A 34 11.16 10.32 6.10
C THR A 34 9.82 11.00 5.81
N LEU A 35 9.52 11.38 4.57
CA LEU A 35 8.25 12.04 4.25
C LEU A 35 7.16 11.01 3.90
N LEU A 36 6.08 11.00 4.69
CA LEU A 36 4.88 10.21 4.45
C LEU A 36 4.04 10.91 3.37
N THR A 37 4.18 10.49 2.11
CA THR A 37 3.40 11.04 0.98
C THR A 37 2.16 10.21 0.72
N ALA A 38 1.14 10.83 0.11
CA ALA A 38 -0.07 10.11 -0.31
C ALA A 38 0.27 8.90 -1.22
N GLN A 39 1.17 9.08 -2.20
CA GLN A 39 1.61 7.97 -3.06
C GLN A 39 2.25 6.81 -2.28
N LYS A 40 3.06 7.10 -1.25
CA LYS A 40 3.64 6.04 -0.42
C LYS A 40 2.61 5.30 0.41
N LEU A 41 1.58 6.01 0.89
CA LEU A 41 0.51 5.43 1.69
C LEU A 41 -0.38 4.48 0.87
N VAL A 42 -0.74 4.86 -0.36
CA VAL A 42 -1.59 4.03 -1.24
C VAL A 42 -0.82 2.93 -1.97
N ARG A 43 0.51 3.00 -2.03
CA ARG A 43 1.34 1.99 -2.71
C ARG A 43 1.07 0.60 -2.13
N ASN A 44 0.99 -0.42 -2.98
CA ASN A 44 0.67 -1.81 -2.63
C ASN A 44 -0.67 -1.93 -1.87
N GLY A 45 -1.63 -1.05 -2.16
CA GLY A 45 -3.03 -1.25 -1.79
C GLY A 45 -3.82 -1.77 -3.00
N SER A 46 -5.13 -1.85 -2.82
CA SER A 46 -6.08 -2.18 -3.87
C SER A 46 -5.98 -1.22 -5.07
N PRO A 47 -6.56 -1.59 -6.22
CA PRO A 47 -6.94 -0.63 -7.23
C PRO A 47 -7.81 0.48 -6.63
N ILE A 48 -7.67 1.71 -7.12
CA ILE A 48 -8.50 2.84 -6.66
C ILE A 48 -9.94 2.62 -7.12
N VAL A 49 -10.91 2.77 -6.21
CA VAL A 49 -12.34 2.91 -6.57
C VAL A 49 -12.75 4.37 -6.54
N GLY A 50 -13.56 4.77 -7.52
CA GLY A 50 -13.96 6.17 -7.76
C GLY A 50 -13.02 6.93 -8.69
N ASN A 51 -13.11 8.26 -8.68
CA ASN A 51 -12.26 9.10 -9.53
C ASN A 51 -10.81 9.14 -8.99
N PRO A 52 -9.80 8.65 -9.74
CA PRO A 52 -8.41 8.67 -9.28
C PRO A 52 -7.84 10.09 -9.08
N ASN A 53 -8.51 11.11 -9.64
CA ASN A 53 -8.16 12.52 -9.47
C ASN A 53 -9.02 13.23 -8.42
N ALA A 54 -9.83 12.51 -7.64
CA ALA A 54 -10.57 13.09 -6.52
C ALA A 54 -9.61 13.80 -5.54
N PRO A 55 -10.00 14.94 -4.97
CA PRO A 55 -9.12 15.73 -4.10
C PRO A 55 -8.80 15.05 -2.77
N ILE A 56 -9.59 14.04 -2.37
CA ILE A 56 -9.43 13.28 -1.13
C ILE A 56 -9.24 11.81 -1.46
N THR A 57 -8.26 11.17 -0.82
CA THR A 57 -8.11 9.71 -0.82
C THR A 57 -8.42 9.20 0.58
N ILE A 58 -9.39 8.30 0.66
CA ILE A 58 -9.68 7.50 1.85
C ILE A 58 -8.84 6.23 1.73
N LEU A 59 -8.05 5.95 2.77
CA LEU A 59 -7.26 4.73 2.88
C LEU A 59 -7.83 3.88 4.01
N GLU A 60 -8.49 2.79 3.67
CA GLU A 60 -8.98 1.81 4.64
C GLU A 60 -7.90 0.78 4.91
N TRP A 61 -7.42 0.68 6.15
CA TRP A 61 -6.58 -0.44 6.58
C TRP A 61 -7.48 -1.53 7.16
N GLY A 62 -7.65 -2.63 6.44
CA GLY A 62 -8.67 -3.63 6.76
C GLY A 62 -8.16 -5.06 6.75
N ASP A 63 -8.98 -5.94 7.33
CA ASP A 63 -8.76 -7.38 7.40
C ASP A 63 -10.10 -8.05 7.15
N PHE A 64 -10.15 -8.98 6.20
CA PHE A 64 -11.39 -9.70 5.87
C PHE A 64 -11.96 -10.51 7.03
N GLN A 65 -11.17 -10.86 8.05
CA GLN A 65 -11.70 -11.48 9.26
C GLN A 65 -12.26 -10.47 10.27
N CYS A 66 -11.81 -9.21 10.25
CA CYS A 66 -12.06 -8.25 11.32
C CYS A 66 -13.55 -7.86 11.41
N THR A 67 -14.13 -8.03 12.59
CA THR A 67 -15.54 -7.76 12.88
C THR A 67 -15.90 -6.30 12.60
N PHE A 68 -15.01 -5.36 12.95
CA PHE A 68 -15.27 -3.94 12.74
C PHE A 68 -15.11 -3.53 11.27
N CYS A 69 -14.26 -4.23 10.52
CA CYS A 69 -14.04 -4.03 9.10
C CYS A 69 -15.27 -4.54 8.32
N TYR A 70 -15.77 -5.73 8.67
CA TYR A 70 -17.08 -6.21 8.22
C TYR A 70 -18.21 -5.23 8.56
N ARG A 71 -18.29 -4.73 9.79
CA ARG A 71 -19.32 -3.73 10.15
C ARG A 71 -19.19 -2.43 9.38
N PHE A 72 -17.97 -2.01 9.07
CA PHE A 72 -17.72 -0.84 8.23
C PHE A 72 -18.26 -1.07 6.81
N HIS A 73 -17.92 -2.22 6.20
CA HIS A 73 -18.43 -2.66 4.91
C HIS A 73 -19.96 -2.66 4.86
N GLU A 74 -20.62 -3.30 5.82
CA GLU A 74 -22.08 -3.46 5.86
C GLU A 74 -22.87 -2.18 6.16
N SER A 75 -22.21 -1.10 6.60
CA SER A 75 -22.93 0.10 7.04
C SER A 75 -22.32 1.40 6.56
N SER A 76 -21.10 1.70 6.97
CA SER A 76 -20.49 3.01 6.75
C SER A 76 -20.02 3.17 5.31
N LEU A 77 -19.59 2.07 4.67
CA LEU A 77 -19.07 2.08 3.31
C LEU A 77 -20.12 2.51 2.28
N ASP A 78 -21.38 2.07 2.39
CA ASP A 78 -22.46 2.50 1.48
C ASP A 78 -22.66 4.02 1.49
N ILE A 79 -22.63 4.64 2.68
CA ILE A 79 -22.75 6.10 2.82
C ILE A 79 -21.54 6.78 2.18
N ILE A 80 -20.32 6.28 2.45
CA ILE A 80 -19.09 6.81 1.88
C ILE A 80 -19.12 6.72 0.35
N GLN A 81 -19.54 5.57 -0.17
CA GLN A 81 -19.66 5.29 -1.59
C GLN A 81 -20.60 6.30 -2.27
N ARG A 82 -21.85 6.40 -1.79
CA ARG A 82 -22.88 7.25 -2.41
C ARG A 82 -22.61 8.73 -2.25
N GLU A 83 -22.15 9.17 -1.07
CA GLU A 83 -22.03 10.60 -0.79
C GLU A 83 -20.70 11.21 -1.25
N TYR A 84 -19.63 10.41 -1.30
CA TYR A 84 -18.27 10.93 -1.53
C TYR A 84 -17.57 10.31 -2.75
N ILE A 85 -17.67 8.99 -2.94
CA ILE A 85 -16.94 8.30 -4.03
C ILE A 85 -17.64 8.55 -5.37
N GLU A 86 -18.95 8.31 -5.44
CA GLU A 86 -19.76 8.49 -6.66
C GLU A 86 -19.89 9.95 -7.06
N THR A 87 -19.84 10.87 -6.10
CA THR A 87 -19.86 12.32 -6.34
C THR A 87 -18.49 12.88 -6.76
N GLY A 88 -17.44 12.05 -6.75
CA GLY A 88 -16.08 12.43 -7.13
C GLY A 88 -15.35 13.30 -6.10
N ILE A 89 -15.90 13.43 -4.89
CA ILE A 89 -15.28 14.16 -3.77
C ILE A 89 -14.09 13.37 -3.21
N ALA A 90 -14.23 12.05 -3.13
CA ALA A 90 -13.19 11.14 -2.65
C ALA A 90 -12.97 9.97 -3.60
N ASN A 91 -11.83 9.31 -3.44
CA ASN A 91 -11.60 7.95 -3.88
C ASN A 91 -11.21 7.08 -2.69
N LEU A 92 -11.29 5.77 -2.86
CA LEU A 92 -10.97 4.81 -1.81
C LEU A 92 -9.91 3.82 -2.29
N VAL A 93 -9.00 3.50 -1.38
CA VAL A 93 -8.02 2.42 -1.50
C VAL A 93 -8.13 1.56 -0.25
N PHE A 94 -8.27 0.26 -0.43
CA PHE A 94 -8.15 -0.73 0.64
C PHE A 94 -6.68 -1.14 0.79
N LYS A 95 -6.25 -1.33 2.02
CA LYS A 95 -4.88 -1.67 2.39
C LYS A 95 -4.91 -2.81 3.38
N ASP A 96 -4.39 -3.96 2.95
CA ASP A 96 -4.43 -5.16 3.77
C ASP A 96 -3.65 -4.98 5.06
N PHE A 97 -4.32 -5.27 6.16
CA PHE A 97 -3.78 -5.26 7.50
C PHE A 97 -4.18 -6.56 8.21
N PRO A 98 -3.65 -7.72 7.79
CA PRO A 98 -4.08 -9.02 8.30
C PRO A 98 -3.70 -9.20 9.78
N LEU A 99 -4.67 -8.96 10.67
CA LEU A 99 -4.50 -8.97 12.12
C LEU A 99 -4.82 -10.34 12.73
N ASN A 100 -5.69 -11.12 12.08
CA ASN A 100 -6.30 -12.31 12.68
C ASN A 100 -5.65 -13.64 12.25
N GLY A 101 -4.42 -13.61 11.75
CA GLY A 101 -3.60 -14.80 11.49
C GLY A 101 -3.56 -15.22 10.02
N PRO A 102 -3.14 -16.47 9.74
CA PRO A 102 -2.91 -16.95 8.37
C PRO A 102 -4.12 -16.84 7.46
N ASP A 103 -5.32 -17.13 7.98
CA ASP A 103 -6.58 -17.02 7.26
C ASP A 103 -6.82 -15.58 6.71
N SER A 104 -6.40 -14.54 7.46
CA SER A 104 -6.48 -13.15 6.99
C SER A 104 -5.53 -12.88 5.84
N VAL A 105 -4.32 -13.45 5.91
CA VAL A 105 -3.33 -13.34 4.83
C VAL A 105 -3.86 -14.04 3.59
N LEU A 106 -4.44 -15.24 3.75
CA LEU A 106 -4.99 -16.03 2.65
C LEU A 106 -6.14 -15.31 1.94
N ALA A 107 -7.07 -14.68 2.68
CA ALA A 107 -8.12 -13.87 2.06
C ALA A 107 -7.59 -12.63 1.34
N ALA A 108 -6.57 -11.96 1.89
CA ALA A 108 -5.90 -10.84 1.23
C ALA A 108 -5.25 -11.28 -0.09
N GLU A 109 -4.51 -12.39 -0.06
CA GLU A 109 -3.90 -12.97 -1.27
C GLU A 109 -4.96 -13.32 -2.33
N ALA A 110 -6.07 -13.94 -1.91
CA ALA A 110 -7.16 -14.28 -2.82
C ALA A 110 -7.78 -13.04 -3.50
N ALA A 111 -7.92 -11.92 -2.80
CA ALA A 111 -8.37 -10.66 -3.41
C ALA A 111 -7.42 -10.15 -4.49
N TYR A 112 -6.09 -10.29 -4.32
CA TYR A 112 -5.13 -9.95 -5.38
C TYR A 112 -5.09 -10.99 -6.51
N CYS A 113 -5.35 -12.27 -6.24
CA CYS A 113 -5.56 -13.24 -7.32
C CYS A 113 -6.80 -12.89 -8.17
N ALA A 114 -7.84 -12.31 -7.58
CA ALA A 114 -8.96 -11.76 -8.33
C ALA A 114 -8.56 -10.50 -9.12
N GLU A 115 -7.61 -9.70 -8.61
CA GLU A 115 -7.08 -8.54 -9.34
C GLU A 115 -6.28 -8.91 -10.59
N ASP A 116 -5.63 -10.06 -10.63
CA ASP A 116 -5.02 -10.57 -11.87
C ASP A 116 -6.04 -10.71 -13.01
N GLN A 117 -7.34 -10.73 -12.68
CA GLN A 117 -8.49 -10.75 -13.60
C GLN A 117 -9.27 -9.43 -13.64
N GLY A 118 -8.79 -8.38 -12.97
CA GLY A 118 -9.45 -7.07 -12.85
C GLY A 118 -10.72 -7.09 -12.00
N LYS A 119 -10.82 -8.03 -11.04
CA LYS A 119 -12.02 -8.26 -10.22
C LYS A 119 -11.79 -8.04 -8.73
N TYR A 120 -10.77 -7.28 -8.33
CA TYR A 120 -10.45 -7.07 -6.91
C TYR A 120 -11.66 -6.67 -6.07
N TRP A 121 -12.35 -5.59 -6.45
CA TRP A 121 -13.45 -5.04 -5.65
C TRP A 121 -14.67 -5.95 -5.60
N SER A 122 -14.99 -6.64 -6.70
CA SER A 122 -16.07 -7.63 -6.68
C SER A 122 -15.76 -8.79 -5.73
N TYR A 123 -14.51 -9.25 -5.70
CA TYR A 123 -14.12 -10.33 -4.79
C TYR A 123 -13.97 -9.86 -3.34
N HIS A 124 -13.47 -8.63 -3.13
CA HIS A 124 -13.44 -7.97 -1.83
C HIS A 124 -14.84 -7.92 -1.20
N ASP A 125 -15.85 -7.50 -1.97
CA ASP A 125 -17.23 -7.42 -1.49
C ASP A 125 -17.81 -8.82 -1.23
N GLU A 126 -17.49 -9.80 -2.08
CA GLU A 126 -17.91 -11.21 -1.89
C GLU A 126 -17.32 -11.82 -0.62
N LEU A 127 -16.06 -11.51 -0.28
CA LEU A 127 -15.44 -11.94 0.99
C LEU A 127 -16.21 -11.40 2.20
N TYR A 128 -16.59 -10.12 2.20
CA TYR A 128 -17.38 -9.56 3.29
C TYR A 128 -18.84 -10.04 3.29
N ALA A 129 -19.45 -10.28 2.13
CA ALA A 129 -20.79 -10.84 2.02
C ALA A 129 -20.91 -12.25 2.63
N ASN A 130 -19.80 -13.00 2.65
CA ASN A 130 -19.70 -14.35 3.23
C ASN A 130 -19.02 -14.36 4.60
N TRP A 131 -18.83 -13.20 5.24
CA TRP A 131 -18.16 -13.12 6.53
C TRP A 131 -18.84 -13.97 7.61
N ALA A 132 -18.07 -14.82 8.29
CA ALA A 132 -18.60 -15.77 9.27
C ALA A 132 -17.90 -15.74 10.64
N GLY A 133 -17.34 -14.59 11.02
CA GLY A 133 -16.70 -14.40 12.32
C GLY A 133 -15.18 -14.33 12.28
N GLU A 134 -14.61 -13.61 13.25
CA GLU A 134 -13.16 -13.63 13.50
C GLU A 134 -12.71 -15.03 13.94
N ARG A 135 -11.71 -15.58 13.24
CA ARG A 135 -11.00 -16.82 13.61
C ARG A 135 -11.92 -18.03 13.77
N THR A 136 -13.02 -18.08 13.02
CA THR A 136 -13.94 -19.22 13.00
C THR A 136 -13.56 -20.31 11.99
N GLY A 137 -12.55 -20.06 11.15
CA GLY A 137 -12.05 -21.01 10.14
C GLY A 137 -12.88 -21.03 8.85
N TRP A 138 -13.65 -19.97 8.57
CA TRP A 138 -14.47 -19.87 7.36
C TRP A 138 -13.66 -19.56 6.09
N ILE A 139 -12.43 -19.05 6.25
CA ILE A 139 -11.51 -18.80 5.14
C ILE A 139 -10.66 -20.05 4.95
N THR A 140 -10.87 -20.72 3.83
CA THR A 140 -10.17 -21.93 3.40
C THR A 140 -9.99 -21.85 1.89
N ASP A 141 -9.07 -22.63 1.31
CA ASP A 141 -8.94 -22.71 -0.15
C ASP A 141 -10.27 -23.07 -0.83
N ASP A 142 -11.04 -23.99 -0.24
CA ASP A 142 -12.33 -24.42 -0.78
C ASP A 142 -13.37 -23.29 -0.78
N SER A 143 -13.51 -22.57 0.34
CA SER A 143 -14.45 -21.44 0.43
C SER A 143 -14.05 -20.27 -0.46
N LEU A 144 -12.76 -19.95 -0.52
CA LEU A 144 -12.24 -18.89 -1.41
C LEU A 144 -12.46 -19.21 -2.89
N ASN A 145 -12.26 -20.48 -3.29
CA ASN A 145 -12.56 -20.93 -4.64
C ASN A 145 -14.06 -20.90 -4.94
N GLN A 146 -14.91 -21.21 -3.95
CA GLN A 146 -16.36 -21.10 -4.09
C GLN A 146 -16.79 -19.65 -4.34
N PHE A 147 -16.24 -18.71 -3.59
CA PHE A 147 -16.51 -17.27 -3.75
C PHE A 147 -16.04 -16.72 -5.10
N ALA A 148 -15.04 -17.34 -5.72
CA ALA A 148 -14.50 -16.88 -7.00
C ALA A 148 -15.38 -17.19 -8.22
N ILE A 149 -16.46 -17.96 -8.05
CA ILE A 149 -17.35 -18.42 -9.12
C ILE A 149 -18.61 -17.54 -9.22
N THR A 150 -18.92 -16.78 -8.17
CA THR A 150 -20.09 -15.89 -8.09
C THR A 150 -19.96 -14.70 -9.06
#